data_AF-A0A4P6UT93-F1
#
_entry.id   AF-A0A4P6UT93-F1
#
_cell.length_a   1.000
_cell.length_b   1.000
_cell.length_c   1.000
_cell.angle_alpha   90.00
_cell.angle_beta   90.00
_cell.angle_gamma   90.00
#
_symmetry.space_group_name_H-M   'P 1'
#
loop_
_entity.id
_entity.type
_entity.pdbx_description
1 polymer ?
#
loop_
_entity_poly.entity_id
_entity_poly.type
_entity_poly.pdbx_seq_one_letter_code
_entity_poly.pdbx_strand_id
1 'polypeptide(L)'
;MVQSSFDVFTLWKEIYNKTENIWNNTLQETLEKKIFAESLGQIQSQYVQYQELVNKLTESYLKQANLPTRDEIANVASLIINVDSKIDQLEDEFDAQRDRIIKEIENLRKSVSSLEKKLDKVIELLNQTLEAAEESKTSIAAAGNKTVSK
;
A
#
# COMPACT_ATOMS: atom_id res chain seq x y z
N MET A 1 91.48 -4.14 19.59
CA MET A 1 90.18 -3.43 19.52
C MET A 1 89.19 -4.36 18.86
N VAL A 2 88.09 -4.70 19.55
CA VAL A 2 86.73 -5.03 19.06
C VAL A 2 86.07 -5.83 20.18
N GLN A 3 85.40 -5.15 21.11
CA GLN A 3 84.47 -5.79 22.05
C GLN A 3 83.47 -4.76 22.59
N SER A 4 82.59 -4.27 21.71
CA SER A 4 81.48 -3.37 22.11
C SER A 4 80.19 -3.62 21.31
N SER A 5 80.17 -4.62 20.42
CA SER A 5 79.02 -4.94 19.57
C SER A 5 78.08 -6.00 20.18
N PHE A 6 78.50 -6.70 21.23
CA PHE A 6 77.72 -7.77 21.85
C PHE A 6 76.77 -7.32 22.98
N ASP A 7 76.88 -6.06 23.44
CA ASP A 7 76.13 -5.58 24.61
C ASP A 7 74.80 -4.91 24.22
N VAL A 8 74.78 -4.12 23.14
CA VAL A 8 73.58 -3.36 22.71
C VAL A 8 72.45 -4.27 22.22
N PHE A 9 72.77 -5.35 21.50
CA PHE A 9 71.78 -6.34 21.07
C PHE A 9 71.21 -7.12 22.25
N THR A 10 72.04 -7.40 23.26
CA THR A 10 71.62 -8.13 24.46
C THR A 10 70.71 -7.25 25.32
N LEU A 11 71.05 -5.96 25.49
CA LEU A 11 70.22 -4.96 26.15
C LEU A 11 68.88 -4.76 25.44
N TRP A 12 68.86 -4.63 24.11
CA TRP A 12 67.62 -4.52 23.34
C TRP A 12 66.76 -5.78 23.47
N LYS A 13 67.37 -6.96 23.44
CA LYS A 13 66.68 -8.24 23.62
C LYS A 13 66.10 -8.37 25.02
N GLU A 14 66.80 -7.90 26.05
CA GLU A 14 66.30 -7.88 27.42
C GLU A 14 65.14 -6.90 27.59
N ILE A 15 65.24 -5.70 27.00
CA ILE A 15 64.14 -4.71 26.99
C ILE A 15 62.94 -5.24 26.22
N TYR A 16 63.15 -5.88 25.06
CA TYR A 16 62.10 -6.51 24.27
C TYR A 16 61.43 -7.63 25.06
N ASN A 17 62.19 -8.57 25.62
CA ASN A 17 61.64 -9.68 26.40
C ASN A 17 60.90 -9.20 27.65
N LYS A 18 61.39 -8.15 28.32
CA LYS A 18 60.73 -7.56 29.48
C LYS A 18 59.44 -6.84 29.08
N THR A 19 59.48 -6.13 27.96
CA THR A 19 58.30 -5.47 27.39
C THR A 19 57.29 -6.53 26.96
N GLU A 20 57.69 -7.54 26.20
CA GLU A 20 56.86 -8.66 25.78
C GLU A 20 56.21 -9.37 26.96
N ASN A 21 56.94 -9.65 28.03
CA ASN A 21 56.36 -10.29 29.21
C ASN A 21 55.36 -9.38 29.93
N ILE A 22 55.64 -8.08 30.06
CA ILE A 22 54.70 -7.10 30.63
C ILE A 22 53.44 -6.98 29.77
N TRP A 23 53.61 -6.88 28.44
CA TRP A 23 52.51 -6.80 27.49
C TRP A 23 51.72 -8.11 27.44
N ASN A 24 52.36 -9.27 27.49
CA ASN A 24 51.69 -10.56 27.49
C ASN A 24 50.85 -10.74 28.76
N ASN A 25 51.42 -10.44 29.94
CA ASN A 25 50.66 -10.53 31.20
C ASN A 25 49.52 -9.51 31.26
N THR A 26 49.76 -8.27 30.83
CA THR A 26 48.74 -7.21 30.82
C THR A 26 47.64 -7.51 29.80
N LEU A 27 48.00 -8.03 28.63
CA LEU A 27 47.08 -8.37 27.56
C LEU A 27 46.25 -9.60 27.93
N GLN A 28 46.86 -10.61 28.55
CA GLN A 28 46.16 -11.78 29.07
C GLN A 28 45.17 -11.39 30.17
N GLU A 29 45.59 -10.56 31.12
CA GLU A 29 44.71 -10.04 32.18
C GLU A 29 43.59 -9.12 31.63
N THR A 30 43.85 -8.39 30.55
CA THR A 30 42.87 -7.51 29.89
C THR A 30 41.87 -8.30 29.04
N LEU A 31 42.33 -9.33 28.30
CA LEU A 31 41.50 -10.20 27.48
C LEU A 31 40.61 -11.12 28.32
N GLU A 32 41.08 -11.55 29.49
CA GLU A 32 40.30 -12.36 30.43
C GLU A 32 39.22 -11.55 31.16
N LYS A 33 39.35 -10.21 31.21
CA LYS A 33 38.39 -9.33 31.87
C LYS A 33 37.30 -8.87 30.90
N LYS A 34 36.04 -9.03 31.31
CA LYS A 34 34.84 -8.48 30.64
C LYS A 34 34.94 -7.00 30.26
N ILE A 35 35.78 -6.23 30.96
CA ILE A 35 36.06 -4.80 30.73
C ILE A 35 36.56 -4.53 29.31
N PHE A 36 37.32 -5.44 28.69
CA PHE A 36 37.77 -5.25 27.31
C PHE A 36 36.60 -5.34 26.32
N ALA A 37 35.74 -6.35 26.45
CA ALA A 37 34.53 -6.49 25.63
C ALA A 37 33.57 -5.31 25.83
N GLU A 38 33.42 -4.84 27.07
CA GLU A 38 32.60 -3.67 27.39
C GLU A 38 33.19 -2.37 26.81
N SER A 39 34.52 -2.19 26.88
CA SER A 39 35.20 -1.05 26.26
C SER A 39 35.10 -1.06 24.74
N LEU A 40 35.16 -2.22 24.10
CA LEU A 40 34.97 -2.36 22.66
C LEU A 40 33.52 -2.02 22.27
N GLY A 41 32.55 -2.47 23.06
CA GLY A 41 31.15 -2.08 22.89
C GLY A 41 30.94 -0.57 23.05
N GLN A 42 31.61 0.06 24.01
CA GLN A 42 31.56 1.49 24.23
C GLN A 42 32.20 2.28 23.07
N ILE A 43 33.38 1.86 22.60
CA ILE A 43 34.06 2.48 21.44
C ILE A 43 33.21 2.33 20.17
N GLN A 44 32.63 1.16 19.95
CA GLN A 44 31.73 0.92 18.83
C GLN A 44 30.49 1.81 18.91
N SER A 45 29.87 1.92 20.09
CA SER A 45 28.74 2.82 20.31
C SER A 45 29.13 4.28 20.04
N GLN A 46 30.32 4.70 20.48
CA GLN A 46 30.84 6.04 20.25
C GLN A 46 31.03 6.33 18.76
N TYR A 47 31.52 5.35 18.00
CA TYR A 47 31.70 5.46 16.55
C TYR A 47 30.36 5.64 15.83
N VAL A 48 29.35 4.84 16.17
CA VAL A 48 28.00 4.96 15.58
C VAL A 48 27.39 6.31 15.92
N GLN A 49 27.49 6.77 17.17
CA GLN A 49 27.01 8.09 17.59
C GLN A 49 27.72 9.23 16.85
N TYR A 50 29.03 9.10 16.60
CA TYR A 50 29.78 10.08 15.80
C TYR A 50 29.29 10.11 14.35
N GLN A 51 29.06 8.95 13.75
CA GLN A 51 28.52 8.85 12.40
C GLN A 51 27.12 9.47 12.30
N GLU A 52 26.26 9.23 13.28
CA GLU A 52 24.94 9.88 13.37
C GLU A 52 25.05 11.40 13.51
N LEU A 53 25.98 11.90 14.32
CA LEU A 53 26.20 13.33 14.48
C LEU A 53 26.66 13.98 13.18
N VAL A 54 27.62 13.37 12.48
CA VAL A 54 28.11 13.84 11.18
C VAL A 54 26.97 13.85 10.16
N ASN A 55 26.14 12.82 10.12
CA ASN A 55 24.96 12.77 9.25
C ASN A 55 23.98 13.91 9.58
N LYS A 56 23.63 14.11 10.85
CA LYS A 56 22.73 15.19 11.29
C LYS A 56 23.26 16.59 10.96
N LEU A 57 24.56 16.81 11.13
CA LEU A 57 25.22 18.08 10.77
C LEU A 57 25.19 18.29 9.26
N THR A 58 25.49 17.24 8.49
CA THR A 58 25.44 17.28 7.03
C THR A 58 24.03 17.56 6.52
N GLU A 59 23.02 16.89 7.10
CA GLU A 59 21.61 17.15 6.79
C GLU A 59 21.19 18.58 7.14
N SER A 60 21.57 19.08 8.32
CA SER A 60 21.26 20.45 8.73
C SER A 60 21.91 21.48 7.80
N TYR A 61 23.14 21.22 7.34
CA TYR A 61 23.83 22.06 6.38
C TYR A 61 23.16 22.04 5.00
N LEU A 62 22.79 20.85 4.51
CA LEU A 62 22.06 20.70 3.25
C LEU A 62 20.69 21.38 3.30
N LYS A 63 19.97 21.28 4.43
CA LYS A 63 18.72 22.00 4.66
C LYS A 63 18.90 23.51 4.61
N GLN A 64 19.98 24.05 5.17
CA GLN A 64 20.29 25.47 5.10
C GLN A 64 20.62 25.93 3.67
N ALA A 65 21.16 25.03 2.84
CA ALA A 65 21.38 25.25 1.41
C ALA A 65 20.14 24.95 0.53
N ASN A 66 18.97 24.69 1.14
CA ASN A 66 17.74 24.24 0.47
C ASN A 66 17.92 22.97 -0.39
N LEU A 67 18.92 22.16 -0.10
CA LEU A 67 19.15 20.88 -0.75
C LEU A 67 18.43 19.79 0.04
N PRO A 68 17.47 19.06 -0.56
CA PRO A 68 16.75 18.01 0.13
C PRO A 68 17.70 16.88 0.52
N THR A 69 17.48 16.31 1.69
CA THR A 69 18.23 15.15 2.18
C THR A 69 17.80 13.89 1.42
N ARG A 70 18.68 12.89 1.35
CA ARG A 70 18.37 11.62 0.65
C ARG A 70 17.11 10.95 1.19
N ASP A 71 16.90 11.03 2.50
CA ASP A 71 15.76 10.41 3.18
C ASP A 71 14.45 11.15 2.88
N GLU A 72 14.49 12.48 2.74
CA GLU A 72 13.32 13.26 2.28
C GLU A 72 12.93 12.90 0.85
N ILE A 73 13.91 12.70 -0.05
CA ILE A 73 13.65 12.23 -1.42
C ILE A 73 13.02 10.83 -1.41
N ALA A 74 13.51 9.91 -0.58
CA ALA A 74 12.97 8.56 -0.45
C ALA A 74 11.53 8.58 0.08
N ASN A 75 11.23 9.42 1.06
CA ASN A 75 9.87 9.58 1.60
C ASN A 75 8.90 10.13 0.55
N VAL A 76 9.30 11.15 -0.21
CA VAL A 76 8.47 11.69 -1.30
C VAL A 76 8.27 10.64 -2.40
N ALA A 77 9.31 9.89 -2.77
CA ALA A 77 9.18 8.81 -3.74
C ALA A 77 8.20 7.72 -3.26
N SER A 78 8.25 7.34 -1.99
CA SER A 78 7.31 6.38 -1.40
C SER A 78 5.87 6.90 -1.41
N LEU A 79 5.67 8.19 -1.08
CA LEU A 79 4.36 8.83 -1.16
C LEU A 79 3.81 8.83 -2.59
N ILE A 80 4.65 9.13 -3.58
CA ILE A 80 4.25 9.11 -5.00
C ILE A 80 3.83 7.69 -5.41
N ILE A 81 4.61 6.66 -5.06
CA ILE A 81 4.26 5.26 -5.36
C ILE A 81 2.93 4.86 -4.70
N ASN A 82 2.67 5.32 -3.47
CA ASN A 82 1.41 5.04 -2.79
C ASN A 82 0.22 5.71 -3.51
N VAL A 83 0.40 6.95 -3.96
CA VAL A 83 -0.61 7.67 -4.73
C VAL A 83 -0.87 6.99 -6.06
N ASP A 84 0.17 6.59 -6.78
CA ASP A 84 0.08 5.86 -8.06
C ASP A 84 -0.72 4.57 -7.88
N SER A 85 -0.35 3.75 -6.89
CA SER A 85 -1.09 2.53 -6.56
C SER A 85 -2.55 2.78 -6.16
N LYS A 86 -2.85 3.89 -5.49
CA LYS A 86 -4.22 4.27 -5.15
C LYS A 86 -5.02 4.74 -6.36
N ILE A 87 -4.37 5.40 -7.32
CA ILE A 87 -4.99 5.81 -8.58
C ILE A 87 -5.33 4.57 -9.40
N ASP A 88 -4.41 3.62 -9.54
CA ASP A 88 -4.67 2.35 -10.23
C ASP A 88 -5.88 1.61 -9.63
N GLN A 89 -5.94 1.51 -8.29
CA GLN A 89 -7.08 0.90 -7.61
C GLN A 89 -8.39 1.65 -7.87
N LEU A 90 -8.35 2.98 -7.90
CA LEU A 90 -9.53 3.79 -8.18
C LEU A 90 -9.99 3.62 -9.64
N GLU A 91 -9.06 3.52 -10.59
CA GLU A 91 -9.37 3.23 -12.00
C GLU A 91 -10.04 1.87 -12.15
N ASP A 92 -9.49 0.82 -11.53
CA ASP A 92 -10.07 -0.52 -11.54
C ASP A 92 -11.49 -0.53 -10.93
N GLU A 93 -11.69 0.14 -9.78
CA GLU A 93 -12.99 0.25 -9.14
C GLU A 93 -13.99 1.04 -10.00
N PHE A 94 -13.53 2.11 -10.65
CA PHE A 94 -14.35 2.94 -11.52
C PHE A 94 -14.82 2.17 -12.74
N ASP A 95 -13.93 1.43 -13.41
CA ASP A 95 -14.28 0.60 -14.56
C ASP A 95 -15.24 -0.53 -14.15
N ALA A 96 -15.00 -1.18 -13.00
CA ALA A 96 -15.91 -2.20 -12.47
C ALA A 96 -17.30 -1.64 -12.11
N GLN A 97 -17.39 -0.40 -11.62
CA GLN A 97 -18.67 0.26 -11.37
C GLN A 97 -19.37 0.66 -12.67
N ARG A 98 -18.62 1.18 -13.65
CA ARG A 98 -19.13 1.55 -14.96
C ARG A 98 -19.77 0.35 -15.66
N ASP A 99 -19.12 -0.80 -15.63
CA ASP A 99 -19.65 -2.04 -16.19
C ASP A 99 -20.92 -2.53 -15.49
N ARG A 100 -20.99 -2.39 -14.16
CA ARG A 100 -22.20 -2.71 -13.39
C ARG A 100 -23.35 -1.79 -13.79
N ILE A 101 -23.12 -0.48 -13.85
CA ILE A 101 -24.11 0.51 -14.24
C ILE A 101 -24.64 0.23 -15.65
N ILE A 102 -23.77 -0.08 -16.61
CA ILE A 102 -24.18 -0.41 -17.99
C ILE A 102 -25.08 -1.65 -18.00
N LYS A 103 -24.73 -2.70 -17.26
CA LYS A 103 -25.54 -3.93 -17.15
C LYS A 103 -26.89 -3.67 -16.49
N GLU A 104 -26.92 -2.87 -15.42
CA GLU A 104 -28.16 -2.47 -14.76
C GLU A 104 -29.06 -1.67 -15.71
N ILE A 105 -28.52 -0.69 -16.43
CA ILE A 105 -29.27 0.08 -17.43
C ILE A 105 -29.84 -0.84 -18.51
N GLU A 106 -29.07 -1.83 -19.00
CA GLU A 106 -29.56 -2.79 -19.99
C GLU A 106 -30.71 -3.65 -19.43
N ASN A 107 -30.61 -4.10 -18.18
CA ASN A 107 -31.65 -4.87 -17.50
C ASN A 107 -32.91 -4.03 -17.25
N LEU A 108 -32.75 -2.76 -16.84
CA LEU A 108 -33.85 -1.80 -16.73
C LEU A 108 -34.52 -1.60 -18.08
N ARG A 109 -33.75 -1.39 -19.16
CA ARG A 109 -34.29 -1.23 -20.52
C ARG A 109 -35.10 -2.45 -20.96
N LYS A 110 -34.62 -3.66 -20.70
CA LYS A 110 -35.36 -4.91 -20.97
C LYS A 110 -36.66 -4.97 -20.17
N SER A 111 -36.60 -4.63 -18.88
CA SER A 111 -37.75 -4.63 -17.99
C SER A 111 -38.81 -3.63 -18.45
N VAL A 112 -38.42 -2.42 -18.80
CA VAL A 112 -39.30 -1.37 -19.35
C VAL A 112 -39.95 -1.84 -20.65
N SER A 113 -39.18 -2.38 -21.60
CA SER A 113 -39.75 -2.91 -22.86
C SER A 113 -40.73 -4.06 -22.63
N SER A 114 -40.48 -4.92 -21.64
CA SER A 114 -41.43 -5.97 -21.27
C SER A 114 -42.72 -5.41 -20.67
N LEU A 115 -42.60 -4.30 -19.92
CA LEU A 115 -43.73 -3.59 -19.32
C LEU A 115 -44.58 -2.90 -20.39
N GLU A 116 -43.95 -2.25 -21.36
CA GLU A 116 -44.60 -1.65 -22.53
C GLU A 116 -45.47 -2.70 -23.25
N LYS A 117 -44.91 -3.86 -23.58
CA LYS A 117 -45.65 -4.96 -24.23
C LYS A 117 -46.83 -5.48 -23.40
N LYS A 118 -46.66 -5.58 -22.07
CA LYS A 118 -47.75 -5.99 -21.17
C LYS A 118 -48.84 -4.93 -21.13
N LEU A 119 -48.48 -3.64 -21.14
CA LEU A 119 -49.43 -2.54 -21.20
C LEU A 119 -50.24 -2.57 -22.50
N ASP A 120 -49.57 -2.77 -23.64
CA ASP A 120 -50.22 -2.90 -24.94
C ASP A 120 -51.23 -4.05 -24.94
N LYS A 121 -50.86 -5.19 -24.33
CA LYS A 121 -51.76 -6.34 -24.19
C LYS A 121 -52.97 -6.03 -23.31
N VAL A 122 -52.77 -5.32 -22.21
CA VAL A 122 -53.88 -4.89 -21.33
C VAL A 122 -54.81 -3.94 -22.06
N ILE A 123 -54.28 -2.99 -22.84
CA ILE A 123 -55.08 -2.07 -23.66
C ILE A 123 -55.89 -2.84 -24.71
N GLU A 124 -55.27 -3.81 -25.38
CA GLU A 124 -55.95 -4.68 -26.35
C GLU A 124 -57.10 -5.48 -25.71
N LEU A 125 -56.86 -6.11 -24.56
CA LEU A 125 -57.88 -6.84 -23.82
C LEU A 125 -59.01 -5.93 -23.33
N LEU A 126 -58.69 -4.73 -22.83
CA LEU A 126 -59.70 -3.76 -22.41
C LEU A 126 -60.59 -3.33 -23.59
N ASN A 127 -60.00 -3.05 -24.76
CA ASN A 127 -60.77 -2.74 -25.97
C ASN A 127 -61.67 -3.91 -26.38
N GLN A 128 -61.17 -5.15 -26.36
CA GLN A 128 -61.98 -6.34 -26.65
C GLN A 128 -63.14 -6.51 -25.65
N THR A 129 -62.91 -6.26 -24.36
CA THR A 129 -63.98 -6.32 -23.36
C THR A 129 -65.01 -5.19 -23.51
N LEU A 130 -64.58 -4.00 -23.96
CA LEU A 130 -65.46 -2.88 -24.27
C LEU A 130 -66.33 -3.21 -25.49
N GLU A 131 -65.75 -3.73 -26.57
CA GLU A 131 -66.47 -4.16 -27.76
C GLU A 131 -67.48 -5.27 -27.43
N ALA A 132 -67.08 -6.30 -26.68
CA ALA A 132 -67.98 -7.36 -26.21
C ALA A 132 -69.10 -6.85 -25.27
N ALA A 133 -68.83 -5.81 -24.48
CA ALA A 133 -69.83 -5.15 -23.64
C ALA A 133 -70.83 -4.32 -24.47
N GLU A 134 -70.44 -3.79 -25.63
CA GLU A 134 -71.36 -3.11 -26.56
C GLU A 134 -72.21 -4.11 -27.37
N GLU A 135 -71.63 -5.23 -27.82
CA GLU A 135 -72.34 -6.31 -28.51
C GLU A 135 -73.35 -7.04 -27.62
N SER A 136 -73.03 -7.22 -26.33
CA SER A 136 -73.97 -7.82 -25.37
C SER A 136 -75.15 -6.88 -25.06
N LYS A 137 -74.95 -5.56 -24.97
CA LYS A 137 -76.05 -4.59 -24.81
C LYS A 137 -77.01 -4.56 -26.01
N THR A 138 -76.50 -4.73 -27.23
CA THR A 138 -77.33 -4.78 -28.45
C THR A 138 -78.12 -6.10 -28.57
N SER A 139 -77.58 -7.24 -28.11
CA SER A 139 -78.32 -8.51 -28.07
C SER A 139 -79.42 -8.58 -26.99
N ILE A 140 -79.23 -7.91 -25.84
CA ILE A 140 -80.26 -7.82 -24.78
C ILE A 140 -81.44 -6.95 -25.26
N ALA A 141 -81.18 -5.88 -26.01
CA ALA A 141 -82.22 -5.07 -26.65
C ALA A 141 -83.03 -5.85 -27.71
N ALA A 142 -82.40 -6.81 -28.40
CA ALA A 142 -83.08 -7.68 -29.37
C ALA A 142 -83.92 -8.80 -28.73
N ALA A 143 -83.54 -9.30 -27.55
CA ALA A 143 -84.28 -10.35 -26.84
C ALA A 143 -85.53 -9.84 -26.11
N GLY A 144 -85.55 -8.58 -25.65
CA GLY A 144 -86.70 -7.96 -25.00
C GLY A 144 -87.94 -7.80 -25.89
N ASN A 145 -87.78 -7.76 -27.21
CA ASN A 145 -88.88 -7.51 -28.15
C ASN A 145 -89.59 -8.80 -28.63
N LYS A 146 -89.21 -9.98 -28.13
CA LYS A 146 -89.75 -11.29 -28.59
C LYS A 146 -90.82 -11.91 -27.67
N THR A 147 -91.20 -11.25 -26.57
CA THR A 147 -92.20 -11.78 -25.61
C THR A 147 -93.59 -11.13 -25.68
N VAL A 148 -93.83 -10.18 -26.59
CA VAL A 148 -95.18 -9.62 -26.80
C VAL A 148 -95.57 -9.76 -28.27
N SER A 149 -95.90 -10.97 -28.68
CA SER A 149 -96.77 -11.24 -29.82
C SER A 149 -97.68 -12.40 -29.47
N LYS A 150 -98.83 -12.05 -28.88
CA LYS A 150 -100.09 -12.74 -29.06
C LYS A 150 -101.24 -11.80 -28.77
#